data_AF-A0AAD7DCS1-F1
#
_entry.id   AF-A0AAD7DCS1-F1
#
_cell.length_a   1.000
_cell.length_b   1.000
_cell.length_c   1.000
_cell.angle_alpha   90.00
_cell.angle_beta   90.00
_cell.angle_gamma   90.00
#
_symmetry.space_group_name_H-M   'P 1'
#
loop_
_entity.id
_entity.type
_entity.pdbx_description
1 polymer ?
#
loop_
_entity_poly.entity_id
_entity_poly.type
_entity_poly.pdbx_seq_one_letter_code
_entity_poly.pdbx_strand_id
1 'polypeptide(L)'
;YFRSWTSTSLTGTWSTYAATMTNPFAGATNVAFTGTPWTDDISHGEMIRTNVDQTMTISPCNMRYLYQGISPSATGDYNALPWRIGLLTATNSPC
;
A
#
# COMPACT_ATOMS: atom_id res chain seq x y z
N TYR A 1 8.33 -0.11 -0.68
CA TYR A 1 7.35 0.93 -0.31
C TYR A 1 6.60 1.38 -1.56
N PHE A 2 5.35 1.75 -1.42
CA PHE A 2 4.54 2.33 -2.47
C PHE A 2 4.81 3.82 -2.61
N ARG A 3 4.87 4.27 -3.85
CA ARG A 3 4.92 5.68 -4.23
C ARG A 3 3.55 6.08 -4.78
N SER A 4 3.17 7.33 -4.64
CA SER A 4 1.89 7.84 -5.11
C SER A 4 2.00 9.23 -5.73
N TRP A 5 1.14 9.45 -6.72
CA TRP A 5 0.98 10.69 -7.47
C TRP A 5 -0.50 10.95 -7.68
N THR A 6 -0.85 12.20 -7.98
CA THR A 6 -2.20 12.61 -8.35
C THR A 6 -2.20 13.30 -9.70
N SER A 7 -3.33 13.23 -10.39
CA SER A 7 -3.60 13.95 -11.64
C SER A 7 -5.10 14.23 -11.74
N THR A 8 -5.47 15.24 -12.52
CA THR A 8 -6.88 15.54 -12.85
C THR A 8 -7.40 14.71 -14.03
N SER A 9 -6.54 13.94 -14.70
CA SER A 9 -6.89 13.05 -15.81
C SER A 9 -6.00 11.80 -15.82
N LEU A 10 -6.53 10.66 -16.27
CA LEU A 10 -5.77 9.41 -16.43
C LEU A 10 -4.60 9.52 -17.41
N THR A 11 -4.69 10.43 -18.40
CA THR A 11 -3.63 10.71 -19.38
C THR A 11 -2.89 12.01 -19.10
N GLY A 12 -3.10 12.59 -17.91
CA GLY A 12 -2.52 13.88 -17.53
C GLY A 12 -1.09 13.79 -17.02
N THR A 13 -0.54 14.95 -16.65
CA THR A 13 0.70 15.03 -15.89
C THR A 13 0.45 14.59 -14.45
N TRP A 14 1.38 13.80 -13.91
CA TRP A 14 1.29 13.27 -12.56
C TRP A 14 2.19 14.06 -11.60
N SER A 15 1.59 14.70 -10.60
CA SER A 15 2.29 15.44 -9.56
C SER A 15 2.54 14.54 -8.35
N THR A 16 3.75 14.64 -7.78
CA THR A 16 4.15 13.83 -6.62
C THR A 16 3.25 14.09 -5.42
N TYR A 17 2.74 13.03 -4.79
CA TYR A 17 2.05 13.10 -3.50
C TYR A 17 2.95 12.56 -2.37
N ALA A 18 3.31 11.28 -2.42
CA ALA A 18 4.18 10.62 -1.43
C ALA A 18 5.03 9.57 -2.15
N ALA A 19 6.27 9.92 -2.50
CA ALA A 19 7.07 9.13 -3.46
C ALA A 19 8.54 8.95 -3.08
N THR A 20 8.89 9.16 -1.81
CA THR A 20 10.25 8.96 -1.27
C THR A 20 10.24 7.93 -0.16
N MET A 21 11.42 7.42 0.22
CA MET A 21 11.54 6.43 1.31
C MET A 21 11.19 7.03 2.68
N THR A 22 11.48 8.33 2.87
CA THR A 22 11.15 9.09 4.09
C THR A 22 9.71 9.59 4.13
N ASN A 23 9.02 9.64 2.97
CA ASN A 23 7.61 10.00 2.85
C ASN A 23 6.92 9.10 1.79
N PRO A 24 6.69 7.81 2.11
CA PRO A 24 6.06 6.87 1.20
C PRO A 24 4.53 6.97 1.28
N PHE A 25 3.82 6.42 0.29
CA PHE A 25 2.38 6.16 0.42
C PHE A 25 2.15 5.07 1.48
N ALA A 26 2.83 3.93 1.34
CA ALA A 26 2.86 2.86 2.32
C ALA A 26 4.23 2.17 2.32
N GLY A 27 4.87 2.05 3.48
CA GLY A 27 6.17 1.40 3.64
C GLY A 27 6.53 1.21 5.11
N ALA A 28 7.64 0.53 5.39
CA ALA A 28 8.10 0.27 6.76
C ALA A 28 8.22 1.53 7.63
N THR A 29 8.47 2.70 7.03
CA THR A 29 8.59 3.97 7.76
C THR A 29 7.26 4.57 8.23
N ASN A 30 6.12 4.16 7.65
CA ASN A 30 4.79 4.70 8.02
C ASN A 30 3.72 3.63 8.28
N VAL A 31 4.07 2.34 8.28
CA VAL A 31 3.20 1.23 8.66
C VAL A 31 3.48 0.81 10.09
N ALA A 32 2.44 0.79 10.92
CA ALA A 32 2.49 0.26 12.28
C ALA A 32 1.74 -1.07 12.37
N PHE A 33 2.18 -1.93 13.28
CA PHE A 33 1.53 -3.22 13.56
C PHE A 33 0.95 -3.18 14.98
N THR A 34 -0.28 -3.67 15.14
CA THR A 34 -0.90 -3.86 16.46
C THR A 34 -0.31 -5.07 17.20
N GLY A 35 0.27 -6.01 16.46
CA GLY A 35 1.03 -7.14 16.98
C GLY A 35 2.51 -7.08 16.56
N THR A 36 3.20 -8.21 16.62
CA THR A 36 4.59 -8.31 16.18
C THR A 36 4.72 -7.92 14.69
N PRO A 37 5.60 -6.97 14.34
CA PRO A 37 5.94 -6.69 12.95
C PRO A 37 6.42 -7.97 12.27
N TRP A 38 5.80 -8.32 11.14
CA TRP A 38 6.06 -9.58 10.45
C TRP A 38 6.69 -9.40 9.06
N THR A 39 6.73 -8.17 8.55
CA THR A 39 7.27 -7.80 7.23
C THR A 39 7.78 -6.36 7.24
N ASP A 40 8.91 -6.13 6.57
CA ASP A 40 9.37 -4.78 6.20
C ASP A 40 8.95 -4.44 4.75
N ASP A 41 8.53 -5.45 3.99
CA ASP A 41 8.06 -5.34 2.63
C ASP A 41 6.54 -5.10 2.60
N ILE A 42 6.17 -3.88 2.24
CA ILE A 42 4.82 -3.55 1.77
C ILE A 42 4.89 -3.62 0.24
N SER A 43 4.52 -4.78 -0.30
CA SER A 43 4.61 -5.13 -1.72
C SER A 43 3.22 -5.21 -2.36
N HIS A 44 3.13 -5.73 -3.60
CA HIS A 44 1.93 -5.70 -4.46
C HIS A 44 0.61 -5.85 -3.70
N GLY A 45 -0.34 -4.97 -4.01
CA GLY A 45 -1.64 -4.93 -3.34
C GLY A 45 -2.69 -4.11 -4.10
N GLU A 46 -3.85 -3.94 -3.47
CA GLU A 46 -4.97 -3.17 -4.00
C GLU A 46 -5.75 -2.45 -2.89
N MET A 47 -6.28 -1.27 -3.22
CA MET A 47 -7.18 -0.53 -2.34
C MET A 47 -8.52 -1.26 -2.24
N ILE A 48 -9.09 -1.35 -1.04
CA ILE A 48 -10.45 -1.85 -0.85
C ILE A 48 -11.43 -0.84 -1.44
N ARG A 49 -12.16 -1.26 -2.47
CA ARG A 49 -13.19 -0.47 -3.15
C ARG A 49 -14.59 -0.87 -2.66
N THR A 50 -15.46 0.12 -2.47
CA THR A 50 -16.89 -0.08 -2.20
C THR A 50 -17.74 0.05 -3.46
N ASN A 51 -17.31 0.86 -4.43
CA ASN A 51 -17.81 0.82 -5.79
C ASN A 51 -16.92 -0.10 -6.65
N VAL A 52 -17.50 -1.16 -7.20
CA VAL A 52 -16.79 -2.21 -7.94
C VAL A 52 -17.06 -2.16 -9.45
N ASP A 53 -17.57 -1.05 -9.96
CA ASP A 53 -17.66 -0.81 -11.39
C ASP A 53 -16.29 -0.53 -12.04
N GLN A 54 -16.30 -0.29 -13.34
CA GLN A 54 -15.10 -0.06 -14.16
C GLN A 54 -14.38 1.27 -13.87
N THR A 55 -14.95 2.17 -13.05
CA THR A 55 -14.36 3.50 -12.79
C THR A 55 -13.20 3.46 -11.81
N MET A 56 -13.00 2.34 -11.09
CA MET A 56 -11.95 2.18 -10.06
C MET A 56 -12.02 3.24 -8.96
N THR A 57 -13.21 3.77 -8.67
CA THR A 57 -13.41 4.82 -7.65
C THR A 57 -13.02 4.33 -6.26
N ILE A 58 -12.26 5.17 -5.53
CA ILE A 58 -11.88 4.95 -4.13
C ILE A 58 -12.37 6.12 -3.26
N SER A 59 -12.69 5.83 -2.00
CA SER A 59 -12.96 6.87 -1.01
C SER A 59 -11.64 7.41 -0.47
N PRO A 60 -11.48 8.74 -0.32
CA PRO A 60 -10.34 9.30 0.40
C PRO A 60 -10.43 9.06 1.91
N CYS A 61 -11.62 8.69 2.40
CA CYS A 61 -11.92 8.41 3.79
C CYS A 61 -11.76 6.91 4.11
N ASN A 62 -11.25 6.59 5.29
CA ASN A 62 -11.10 5.24 5.85
C ASN A 62 -10.45 4.24 4.88
N MET A 63 -9.37 4.68 4.23
CA MET A 63 -8.64 3.86 3.26
C MET A 63 -8.15 2.55 3.90
N ARG A 64 -8.33 1.45 3.17
CA ARG A 64 -7.81 0.13 3.51
C ARG A 64 -7.13 -0.48 2.30
N TYR A 65 -5.97 -1.09 2.50
CA TYR A 65 -5.14 -1.60 1.40
C TYR A 65 -4.71 -3.04 1.69
N LEU A 66 -5.17 -3.97 0.86
CA LEU A 66 -4.75 -5.38 0.93
C LEU A 66 -3.39 -5.49 0.24
N TYR A 67 -2.39 -6.08 0.90
CA TYR A 67 -1.02 -6.14 0.37
C TYR A 67 -0.39 -7.49 0.64
N GLN A 68 0.63 -7.84 -0.14
CA GLN A 68 1.52 -8.94 0.19
C GLN A 68 2.77 -8.45 0.93
N GLY A 69 3.18 -9.21 1.94
CA GLY A 69 4.43 -9.02 2.67
C GLY A 69 5.13 -10.36 2.90
N ILE A 70 6.34 -10.31 3.42
CA ILE A 70 7.18 -11.47 3.65
C ILE A 70 8.03 -11.28 4.90
N SER A 71 8.40 -12.38 5.56
CA SER A 71 9.36 -12.31 6.65
C SER A 71 10.68 -11.69 6.16
N PRO A 72 11.26 -10.71 6.87
CA PRO A 72 12.53 -10.10 6.49
C PRO A 72 13.72 -11.08 6.45
N SER A 73 13.59 -12.25 7.09
CA SER A 73 14.58 -13.32 7.07
C SER A 73 14.35 -14.37 5.99
N ALA A 74 13.30 -14.23 5.17
CA ALA A 74 13.04 -15.16 4.08
C ALA A 74 14.15 -15.08 3.02
N THR A 75 14.59 -16.24 2.55
CA THR A 75 15.65 -16.39 1.54
C THR A 75 15.27 -17.48 0.53
N GLY A 76 15.93 -17.49 -0.63
CA GLY A 76 15.70 -18.47 -1.70
C GLY A 76 15.17 -17.84 -2.98
N ASP A 77 14.72 -18.68 -3.90
CA ASP A 77 14.20 -18.25 -5.20
C ASP A 77 12.93 -17.41 -5.07
N TYR A 78 12.83 -16.33 -5.86
CA TYR A 78 11.73 -15.37 -5.78
C TYR A 78 10.34 -16.02 -5.85
N ASN A 79 10.16 -17.01 -6.73
CA ASN A 79 8.88 -17.70 -6.92
C ASN A 79 8.51 -18.64 -5.76
N ALA A 80 9.48 -19.00 -4.91
CA ALA A 80 9.29 -19.86 -3.74
C ALA A 80 9.20 -19.07 -2.43
N LEU A 81 9.37 -17.75 -2.49
CA LEU A 81 9.29 -16.88 -1.32
C LEU A 81 7.89 -16.97 -0.67
N PRO A 82 7.81 -17.13 0.67
CA PRO A 82 6.55 -17.35 1.37
C PRO A 82 5.75 -16.07 1.59
N TRP A 83 5.36 -15.39 0.51
CA TRP A 83 4.50 -14.20 0.57
C TRP A 83 3.18 -14.51 1.25
N ARG A 84 2.75 -13.61 2.16
CA ARG A 84 1.47 -13.67 2.88
C ARG A 84 0.72 -12.37 2.68
N ILE A 85 -0.61 -12.44 2.82
CA ILE A 85 -1.49 -11.28 2.65
C ILE A 85 -1.76 -10.61 4.00
N GLY A 86 -1.66 -9.29 4.03
CA GLY A 86 -2.05 -8.44 5.15
C GLY A 86 -3.02 -7.34 4.72
N LEU A 87 -3.60 -6.65 5.69
CA LEU A 87 -4.51 -5.52 5.47
C LEU A 87 -3.99 -4.30 6.23
N LEU A 88 -3.70 -3.21 5.51
CA LEU A 88 -3.46 -1.91 6.09
C LEU A 88 -4.78 -1.17 6.28
N THR A 89 -4.89 -0.41 7.37
CA THR A 89 -5.99 0.51 7.64
C THR A 89 -5.38 1.87 7.95
N ALA A 90 -5.79 2.92 7.23
CA ALA A 90 -5.29 4.27 7.43
C ALA A 90 -5.69 4.78 8.83
N THR A 91 -4.72 5.37 9.55
CA THR A 91 -4.92 5.88 10.92
C THR A 91 -5.01 7.41 10.99
N ASN A 92 -4.64 8.11 9.91
CA ASN A 92 -4.68 9.57 9.76
C ASN A 92 -5.72 10.00 8.72
N SER A 93 -6.89 9.36 8.76
CA SER A 93 -7.95 9.60 7.78
C SER A 93 -8.56 11.01 7.96
N PRO A 94 -8.71 11.82 6.90
CA PRO A 94 -9.25 13.19 6.99
C PRO A 94 -10.77 13.22 7.25
N CYS A 95 -11.39 12.06 7.11
CA CYS A 95 -12.77 11.63 7.27
C CYS A 95 -12.66 10.08 7.34
#